data_AF-B3TA95-F1
#
_entry.id   AF-B3TA95-F1
#
_cell.length_a   1.000
_cell.length_b   1.000
_cell.length_c   1.000
_cell.angle_alpha   90.00
_cell.angle_beta   90.00
_cell.angle_gamma   90.00
#
_symmetry.space_group_name_H-M   'P 1'
#
loop_
_entity.id
_entity.type
_entity.pdbx_description
1 polymer ?
#
loop_
_entity_poly.entity_id
_entity_poly.type
_entity_poly.pdbx_seq_one_letter_code
_entity_poly.pdbx_strand_id
1 'polypeptide(L)'
;MKDLASYLEKSANHFLLVDPEVRKQKILEQVQILAQEAGGFVEEDPELLNIVNYLVEFPVAIRGDFDPRFLELPKELLVMTMKHHQKYFPVSDGKGNLLPGFITISNMSAGHEIKNGNERVLRARLEDARFFYNEDKKKNLDDFVESLKGVVFQKKLGTLYEKMERICDLARILSTHACPDKEPQALRAGRLCKADLVTLMVYEFPELQGIMGGYYATHSGEEPTVAQAIQEHYRPAFAGDDPPASELGAVIAVADKLDTILGCIGVGLIPSGSEDPYGLRRNALGIIQIFLHRGWQVSLDNLVEEGLRSMGSKIKLDPETIKNHVMELFSQRYKTYLDAEGFPYDAIDCVLSTGLDSIV
;
A
#
# COMPACT_ATOMS: atom_id res chain seq x y z
N MET A 1 -30.87 -39.06 -0.15
CA MET A 1 -29.69 -38.97 -1.03
C MET A 1 -29.16 -40.38 -1.23
N LYS A 2 -28.67 -40.72 -2.42
CA LYS A 2 -28.11 -42.05 -2.70
C LYS A 2 -26.58 -42.07 -2.71
N ASP A 3 -25.96 -40.95 -3.07
CA ASP A 3 -24.51 -40.73 -3.11
C ASP A 3 -24.19 -39.22 -3.16
N LEU A 4 -22.90 -38.85 -3.20
CA LEU A 4 -22.44 -37.46 -3.26
C LEU A 4 -22.91 -36.75 -4.54
N ALA A 5 -22.90 -37.42 -5.69
CA ALA A 5 -23.34 -36.83 -6.95
C ALA A 5 -24.84 -36.44 -6.88
N SER A 6 -25.67 -37.35 -6.38
CA SER A 6 -27.08 -37.13 -6.07
C SER A 6 -27.31 -35.99 -5.07
N TYR A 7 -26.38 -35.72 -4.16
CA TYR A 7 -26.49 -34.61 -3.22
C TYR A 7 -26.19 -33.28 -3.91
N LEU A 8 -25.06 -33.20 -4.60
CA LEU A 8 -24.62 -31.99 -5.30
C LEU A 8 -25.64 -31.55 -6.35
N GLU A 9 -26.16 -32.48 -7.15
CA GLU A 9 -27.20 -32.19 -8.15
C GLU A 9 -28.49 -31.66 -7.51
N LYS A 10 -28.94 -32.27 -6.40
CA LYS A 10 -30.14 -31.80 -5.69
C LYS A 10 -29.94 -30.44 -5.05
N SER A 11 -28.78 -30.17 -4.47
CA SER A 11 -28.43 -28.86 -3.93
C SER A 11 -28.42 -27.79 -5.03
N ALA A 12 -27.83 -28.09 -6.19
CA ALA A 12 -27.82 -27.17 -7.33
C ALA A 12 -29.25 -26.83 -7.81
N ASN A 13 -30.16 -27.81 -7.84
CA ASN A 13 -31.57 -27.60 -8.17
C ASN A 13 -32.33 -26.72 -7.15
N HIS A 14 -31.78 -26.53 -5.95
CA HIS A 14 -32.30 -25.63 -4.93
C HIS A 14 -31.44 -24.37 -4.78
N PHE A 15 -30.71 -23.98 -5.83
CA PHE A 15 -29.85 -22.80 -5.85
C PHE A 15 -28.77 -22.83 -4.77
N LEU A 16 -28.07 -23.96 -4.64
CA LEU A 16 -26.92 -24.12 -3.76
C LEU A 16 -25.80 -24.89 -4.46
N LEU A 17 -24.70 -24.20 -4.77
CA LEU A 17 -23.46 -24.84 -5.19
C LEU A 17 -22.59 -25.11 -3.96
N VAL A 18 -22.53 -26.37 -3.53
CA VAL A 18 -21.83 -26.74 -2.28
C VAL A 18 -20.31 -26.58 -2.38
N ASP A 19 -19.72 -26.96 -3.52
CA ASP A 19 -18.28 -26.94 -3.73
C ASP A 19 -17.78 -25.50 -4.03
N PRO A 20 -16.91 -24.93 -3.16
CA PRO A 20 -16.36 -23.60 -3.36
C PRO A 20 -15.52 -23.47 -4.63
N GLU A 21 -14.84 -24.52 -5.10
CA GLU A 21 -14.02 -24.44 -6.32
C GLU A 21 -14.90 -24.39 -7.57
N VAL A 22 -15.97 -25.18 -7.61
CA VAL A 22 -16.98 -25.11 -8.68
C VAL A 22 -17.64 -23.74 -8.71
N ARG A 23 -17.98 -23.20 -7.53
CA ARG A 23 -18.60 -21.89 -7.40
C ARG A 23 -17.65 -20.77 -7.87
N LYS A 24 -16.40 -20.82 -7.44
CA LYS A 24 -15.33 -19.90 -7.84
C LYS A 24 -15.14 -19.87 -9.36
N GLN A 25 -15.03 -21.04 -9.98
CA GLN A 25 -14.90 -21.17 -11.43
C GLN A 25 -16.10 -20.54 -12.15
N LYS A 26 -17.31 -20.82 -11.67
CA LYS A 26 -18.54 -20.27 -12.24
C LYS A 26 -18.66 -18.74 -12.07
N ILE A 27 -18.15 -18.17 -10.98
CA ILE A 27 -18.05 -16.71 -10.81
C ILE A 27 -17.11 -16.13 -11.86
N LEU A 28 -15.90 -16.69 -11.96
CA LEU A 28 -14.87 -16.21 -12.88
C LEU A 28 -15.36 -16.21 -14.33
N GLU A 29 -15.97 -17.31 -14.78
CA GLU A 29 -16.53 -17.44 -16.13
C GLU A 29 -17.58 -16.37 -16.41
N GLN A 30 -18.56 -16.18 -15.50
CA GLN A 30 -19.61 -15.18 -15.68
C GLN A 30 -19.06 -13.75 -15.69
N VAL A 31 -18.08 -13.45 -14.82
CA VAL A 31 -17.41 -12.14 -14.77
C VAL A 31 -16.67 -11.87 -16.08
N GLN A 32 -15.92 -12.84 -16.58
CA GLN A 32 -15.18 -12.69 -17.84
C GLN A 32 -16.11 -12.48 -19.03
N ILE A 33 -17.21 -13.24 -19.13
CA ILE A 33 -18.21 -13.08 -20.19
C ILE A 33 -18.82 -11.67 -20.15
N LEU A 34 -19.33 -11.23 -19.00
CA LEU A 34 -19.96 -9.91 -18.88
C LEU A 34 -18.98 -8.75 -19.12
N ALA A 35 -17.71 -8.93 -18.77
CA ALA A 35 -16.67 -7.93 -19.04
C ALA A 35 -16.40 -7.82 -20.54
N GLN A 36 -16.31 -8.96 -21.24
CA GLN A 36 -16.13 -8.98 -22.71
C GLN A 36 -17.32 -8.37 -23.43
N GLU A 37 -18.55 -8.63 -22.99
CA GLU A 37 -19.77 -7.99 -23.50
C GLU A 37 -19.77 -6.47 -23.29
N ALA A 38 -19.04 -5.98 -22.28
CA ALA A 38 -18.81 -4.55 -22.05
C ALA A 38 -17.66 -3.95 -22.90
N GLY A 39 -16.99 -4.76 -23.72
CA GLY A 39 -15.83 -4.34 -24.49
C GLY A 39 -14.55 -4.22 -23.65
N GLY A 40 -14.52 -4.83 -22.47
CA GLY A 40 -13.40 -4.79 -21.54
C GLY A 40 -13.04 -6.15 -20.96
N PHE A 41 -12.26 -6.12 -19.89
CA PHE A 41 -11.93 -7.28 -19.07
C PHE A 41 -11.91 -6.88 -17.59
N VAL A 42 -11.96 -7.88 -16.72
CA VAL A 42 -11.71 -7.72 -15.29
C VAL A 42 -10.34 -8.30 -15.02
N GLU A 43 -9.47 -7.51 -14.40
CA GLU A 43 -8.18 -7.98 -13.92
C GLU A 43 -8.38 -9.07 -12.86
N GLU A 44 -7.65 -10.17 -12.98
CA GLU A 44 -7.77 -11.27 -12.03
C GLU A 44 -7.38 -10.82 -10.63
N ASP A 45 -8.29 -11.04 -9.70
CA ASP A 45 -8.12 -10.69 -8.29
C ASP A 45 -8.50 -11.92 -7.46
N PRO A 46 -7.53 -12.80 -7.16
CA PRO A 46 -7.79 -14.04 -6.44
C PRO A 46 -8.38 -13.80 -5.05
N GLU A 47 -8.02 -12.69 -4.39
CA GLU A 47 -8.52 -12.35 -3.07
C GLU A 47 -9.99 -11.93 -3.13
N LEU A 48 -10.34 -10.98 -4.01
CA LEU A 48 -11.72 -10.56 -4.21
C LEU A 48 -12.59 -11.72 -4.68
N LEU A 49 -12.09 -12.53 -5.62
CA LEU A 49 -12.80 -13.72 -6.10
C LEU A 49 -13.07 -14.69 -4.96
N ASN A 50 -12.10 -14.91 -4.08
CA ASN A 50 -12.27 -15.77 -2.92
C ASN A 50 -13.27 -15.21 -1.91
N ILE A 51 -13.20 -13.91 -1.61
CA ILE A 51 -14.18 -13.23 -0.74
C ILE A 51 -15.59 -13.43 -1.29
N VAL A 52 -15.81 -13.08 -2.56
CA VAL A 52 -17.13 -13.17 -3.18
C VAL A 52 -17.61 -14.62 -3.25
N ASN A 53 -16.72 -15.57 -3.53
CA ASN A 53 -17.04 -17.00 -3.52
C ASN A 53 -17.68 -17.44 -2.20
N TYR A 54 -17.21 -16.92 -1.05
CA TYR A 54 -17.77 -17.24 0.26
C TYR A 54 -18.92 -16.34 0.71
N LEU A 55 -19.29 -15.30 -0.06
CA LEU A 55 -20.46 -14.46 0.20
C LEU A 55 -21.75 -15.00 -0.42
N VAL A 56 -21.63 -15.87 -1.43
CA VAL A 56 -22.76 -16.40 -2.18
C VAL A 56 -22.80 -17.92 -2.16
N GLU A 57 -24.00 -18.48 -2.23
CA GLU A 57 -24.28 -19.91 -2.30
C GLU A 57 -24.56 -20.34 -3.75
N PHE A 58 -25.13 -19.44 -4.56
CA PHE A 58 -25.38 -19.66 -5.97
C PHE A 58 -25.12 -18.39 -6.79
N PRO A 59 -23.93 -18.28 -7.41
CA PRO A 59 -23.45 -17.04 -7.99
C PRO A 59 -24.18 -16.70 -9.29
N VAL A 60 -24.76 -15.51 -9.31
CA VAL A 60 -25.27 -14.85 -10.52
C VAL A 60 -24.52 -13.54 -10.69
N ALA A 61 -23.71 -13.43 -11.74
CA ALA A 61 -23.04 -12.17 -12.04
C ALA A 61 -24.00 -11.18 -12.70
N ILE A 62 -23.89 -9.92 -12.30
CA ILE A 62 -24.74 -8.83 -12.76
C ILE A 62 -23.83 -7.67 -13.12
N ARG A 63 -23.93 -7.22 -14.36
CA ARG A 63 -23.23 -6.01 -14.80
C ARG A 63 -24.05 -4.78 -14.41
N GLY A 64 -23.38 -3.85 -13.72
CA GLY A 64 -23.85 -2.49 -13.46
C GLY A 64 -23.00 -1.46 -14.19
N ASP A 65 -23.58 -0.28 -14.40
CA ASP A 65 -22.90 0.85 -15.02
C ASP A 65 -22.93 2.05 -14.05
N PHE A 66 -21.96 2.95 -14.14
CA PHE A 66 -21.95 4.20 -13.38
C PHE A 66 -21.73 5.40 -14.30
N ASP A 67 -21.98 6.61 -13.79
CA ASP A 67 -21.84 7.83 -14.59
C ASP A 67 -20.37 8.02 -15.01
N PRO A 68 -20.05 8.11 -16.32
CA PRO A 68 -18.69 8.30 -16.80
C PRO A 68 -17.95 9.51 -16.21
N ARG A 69 -18.67 10.50 -15.66
CA ARG A 69 -18.05 11.64 -14.97
C ARG A 69 -17.13 11.22 -13.82
N PHE A 70 -17.39 10.09 -13.17
CA PHE A 70 -16.56 9.61 -12.08
C PHE A 70 -15.18 9.15 -12.54
N LEU A 71 -14.98 8.90 -13.85
CA LEU A 71 -13.66 8.60 -14.41
C LEU A 71 -12.68 9.79 -14.33
N GLU A 72 -13.14 10.98 -13.92
CA GLU A 72 -12.26 12.09 -13.56
C GLU A 72 -11.53 11.89 -12.22
N LEU A 73 -12.03 10.97 -11.38
CA LEU A 73 -11.40 10.62 -10.10
C LEU A 73 -10.18 9.73 -10.32
N PRO A 74 -9.21 9.74 -9.36
CA PRO A 74 -8.12 8.78 -9.34
C PRO A 74 -8.59 7.33 -9.53
N LYS A 75 -7.90 6.58 -10.38
CA LYS A 75 -8.23 5.18 -10.68
C LYS A 75 -8.25 4.34 -9.41
N GLU A 76 -7.26 4.52 -8.54
CA GLU A 76 -7.10 3.78 -7.28
C GLU A 76 -8.28 4.04 -6.34
N LEU A 77 -8.83 5.25 -6.31
CA LEU A 77 -10.01 5.59 -5.52
C LEU A 77 -11.27 4.87 -6.03
N LEU A 78 -11.47 4.83 -7.34
CA LEU A 78 -12.57 4.08 -7.97
C LEU A 78 -12.45 2.58 -7.69
N VAL A 79 -11.25 2.01 -7.89
CA VAL A 79 -10.97 0.60 -7.61
C VAL A 79 -11.18 0.28 -6.13
N MET A 80 -10.67 1.12 -5.22
CA MET A 80 -10.84 0.94 -3.78
C MET A 80 -12.32 0.91 -3.38
N THR A 81 -13.10 1.87 -3.90
CA THR A 81 -14.53 1.96 -3.62
C THR A 81 -15.29 0.74 -4.13
N MET A 82 -15.00 0.27 -5.35
CA MET A 82 -15.64 -0.90 -5.93
C MET A 82 -15.22 -2.20 -5.25
N LYS A 83 -13.91 -2.47 -5.15
CA LYS A 83 -13.39 -3.74 -4.66
C LYS A 83 -13.52 -3.88 -3.15
N HIS A 84 -13.08 -2.89 -2.37
CA HIS A 84 -13.00 -3.04 -0.91
C HIS A 84 -14.34 -2.77 -0.23
N HIS A 85 -15.05 -1.71 -0.62
CA HIS A 85 -16.31 -1.32 0.04
C HIS A 85 -17.52 -2.06 -0.49
N GLN A 86 -17.53 -2.46 -1.77
CA GLN A 86 -18.71 -3.06 -2.42
C GLN A 86 -18.52 -4.50 -2.92
N LYS A 87 -17.29 -5.02 -2.94
CA LYS A 87 -16.94 -6.34 -3.49
C LYS A 87 -17.34 -6.49 -4.97
N TYR A 88 -17.21 -5.40 -5.72
CA TYR A 88 -17.45 -5.36 -7.16
C TYR A 88 -16.15 -5.52 -7.93
N PHE A 89 -16.25 -6.12 -9.11
CA PHE A 89 -15.18 -6.26 -10.08
C PHE A 89 -15.20 -5.06 -11.04
N PRO A 90 -14.20 -4.15 -11.00
CA PRO A 90 -14.10 -3.05 -11.95
C PRO A 90 -13.81 -3.56 -13.36
N VAL A 91 -14.46 -3.00 -14.38
CA VAL A 91 -14.17 -3.33 -15.78
C VAL A 91 -13.14 -2.36 -16.33
N SER A 92 -12.13 -2.88 -17.02
CA SER A 92 -11.08 -2.10 -17.67
C SER A 92 -11.01 -2.37 -19.18
N ASP A 93 -10.49 -1.40 -19.93
CA ASP A 93 -10.21 -1.55 -21.36
C ASP A 93 -8.87 -2.29 -21.59
N GLY A 94 -8.61 -2.65 -22.86
CA GLY A 94 -7.35 -3.26 -23.32
C GLY A 94 -6.05 -2.49 -23.01
N LYS A 95 -6.14 -1.27 -22.49
CA LYS A 95 -5.02 -0.37 -22.17
C LYS A 95 -4.88 -0.15 -20.66
N GLY A 96 -5.72 -0.79 -19.84
CA GLY A 96 -5.72 -0.66 -18.39
C GLY A 96 -6.48 0.56 -17.85
N ASN A 97 -7.24 1.29 -18.67
CA ASN A 97 -8.12 2.35 -18.20
C ASN A 97 -9.43 1.75 -17.67
N LEU A 98 -10.04 2.37 -16.66
CA LEU A 98 -11.36 1.95 -16.20
C LEU A 98 -12.44 2.33 -17.22
N LEU A 99 -13.34 1.39 -17.47
CA LEU A 99 -14.61 1.65 -18.13
C LEU A 99 -15.66 2.03 -17.07
N PRO A 100 -16.73 2.76 -17.43
CA PRO A 100 -17.79 3.16 -16.51
C PRO A 100 -18.74 2.00 -16.16
N GLY A 101 -18.17 0.84 -15.81
CA GLY A 101 -18.88 -0.40 -15.58
C GLY A 101 -18.21 -1.27 -14.51
N PHE A 102 -19.03 -2.07 -13.85
CA PHE A 102 -18.60 -3.00 -12.82
C PHE A 102 -19.46 -4.27 -12.86
N ILE A 103 -18.95 -5.34 -12.27
CA ILE A 103 -19.68 -6.61 -12.14
C ILE A 103 -19.80 -6.94 -10.65
N THR A 104 -21.01 -7.27 -10.22
CA THR A 104 -21.32 -7.73 -8.85
C THR A 104 -21.89 -9.15 -8.90
N ILE A 105 -21.77 -9.89 -7.81
CA ILE A 105 -22.31 -11.25 -7.71
C ILE A 105 -23.46 -11.27 -6.70
N SER A 106 -24.58 -11.86 -7.11
CA SER A 106 -25.79 -12.03 -6.29
C SER A 106 -26.13 -13.51 -6.11
N ASN A 107 -26.91 -13.80 -5.05
CA ASN A 107 -27.60 -15.09 -4.87
C ASN A 107 -28.94 -15.15 -5.61
N MET A 108 -29.38 -14.04 -6.20
CA MET A 108 -30.68 -13.92 -6.85
C MET A 108 -30.52 -13.76 -8.35
N SER A 109 -31.57 -14.10 -9.11
CA SER A 109 -31.59 -13.91 -10.55
C SER A 109 -31.36 -12.44 -10.93
N ALA A 110 -30.72 -12.21 -12.08
CA ALA A 110 -30.30 -10.90 -12.58
C ALA A 110 -31.49 -9.99 -12.97
N GLY A 111 -32.29 -9.58 -12.00
CA GLY A 111 -33.38 -8.63 -12.16
C GLY A 111 -32.88 -7.19 -12.26
N HIS A 112 -33.62 -6.34 -13.00
CA HIS A 112 -33.34 -4.91 -13.10
C HIS A 112 -33.25 -4.22 -11.73
N GLU A 113 -34.01 -4.68 -10.74
CA GLU A 113 -34.00 -4.11 -9.38
C GLU A 113 -32.65 -4.28 -8.68
N ILE A 114 -32.01 -5.44 -8.83
CA ILE A 114 -30.70 -5.70 -8.22
C ILE A 114 -29.63 -4.85 -8.91
N LYS A 115 -29.65 -4.78 -10.25
CA LYS A 115 -28.76 -3.89 -11.01
C LYS A 115 -28.90 -2.45 -10.52
N ASN A 116 -30.11 -1.90 -10.59
CA ASN A 116 -30.41 -0.51 -10.19
C ASN A 116 -30.04 -0.23 -8.72
N GLY A 117 -30.27 -1.21 -7.84
CA GLY A 117 -29.90 -1.12 -6.43
C GLY A 117 -28.39 -0.96 -6.23
N ASN A 118 -27.59 -1.82 -6.85
CA ASN A 118 -26.12 -1.76 -6.77
C ASN A 118 -25.57 -0.48 -7.43
N GLU A 119 -26.11 -0.08 -8.59
CA GLU A 119 -25.72 1.19 -9.23
C GLU A 119 -26.02 2.41 -8.35
N ARG A 120 -27.16 2.43 -7.66
CA ARG A 120 -27.51 3.50 -6.73
C ARG A 120 -26.56 3.55 -5.54
N VAL A 121 -26.20 2.39 -4.99
CA VAL A 121 -25.26 2.30 -3.86
C VAL A 121 -23.87 2.78 -4.29
N LEU A 122 -23.36 2.31 -5.44
CA LEU A 122 -22.06 2.75 -5.95
C LEU A 122 -22.05 4.25 -6.23
N ARG A 123 -23.10 4.77 -6.88
CA ARG A 123 -23.23 6.20 -7.18
C ARG A 123 -23.13 7.05 -5.91
N ALA A 124 -23.83 6.68 -4.84
CA ALA A 124 -23.78 7.42 -3.58
C ALA A 124 -22.34 7.46 -3.02
N ARG A 125 -21.65 6.31 -3.00
CA ARG A 125 -20.25 6.23 -2.53
C ARG A 125 -19.29 7.04 -3.39
N LEU A 126 -19.47 7.02 -4.71
CA LEU A 126 -18.64 7.78 -5.64
C LEU A 126 -18.91 9.29 -5.54
N GLU A 127 -20.14 9.72 -5.24
CA GLU A 127 -20.42 11.14 -4.93
C GLU A 127 -19.71 11.59 -3.67
N ASP A 128 -19.73 10.79 -2.60
CA ASP A 128 -19.03 11.12 -1.35
C ASP A 128 -17.52 11.23 -1.60
N ALA A 129 -16.94 10.23 -2.28
CA ALA A 129 -15.53 10.24 -2.66
C ALA A 129 -15.17 11.46 -3.53
N ARG A 130 -16.01 11.79 -4.51
CA ARG A 130 -15.85 12.96 -5.36
C ARG A 130 -15.92 14.26 -4.57
N PHE A 131 -16.82 14.35 -3.59
CA PHE A 131 -16.91 15.50 -2.71
C PHE A 131 -15.62 15.69 -1.92
N PHE A 132 -15.11 14.65 -1.25
CA PHE A 132 -13.85 14.74 -0.50
C PHE A 132 -12.68 15.14 -1.39
N TYR A 133 -12.54 14.51 -2.56
CA TYR A 133 -11.47 14.81 -3.52
C TYR A 133 -11.51 16.28 -3.97
N ASN A 134 -12.69 16.79 -4.29
CA ASN A 134 -12.85 18.17 -4.74
C ASN A 134 -12.66 19.18 -3.61
N GLU A 135 -13.06 18.83 -2.37
CA GLU A 135 -12.85 19.69 -1.21
C GLU A 135 -11.36 19.83 -0.89
N ASP A 136 -10.62 18.72 -0.87
CA ASP A 136 -9.18 18.71 -0.61
C ASP A 136 -8.40 19.52 -1.67
N LYS A 137 -8.81 19.42 -2.95
CA LYS A 137 -8.21 20.15 -4.09
C LYS A 137 -8.36 21.67 -4.06
N LYS A 138 -9.14 22.23 -3.13
CA LYS A 138 -9.24 23.69 -2.94
C LYS A 138 -8.00 24.29 -2.28
N LYS A 139 -7.16 23.46 -1.67
CA LYS A 139 -5.89 23.84 -1.05
C LYS A 139 -4.73 23.17 -1.78
N ASN A 140 -3.55 23.76 -1.70
CA ASN A 140 -2.34 23.09 -2.14
C ASN A 140 -1.91 22.06 -1.09
N LEU A 141 -1.19 21.02 -1.51
CA LEU A 141 -0.73 19.97 -0.60
C LEU A 141 0.15 20.53 0.54
N ASP A 142 0.96 21.56 0.27
CA ASP A 142 1.80 22.21 1.29
C ASP A 142 0.98 22.86 2.42
N ASP A 143 -0.24 23.33 2.13
CA ASP A 143 -1.12 23.97 3.13
C ASP A 143 -1.55 22.99 4.24
N PHE A 144 -1.47 21.68 3.97
CA PHE A 144 -1.79 20.62 4.93
C PHE A 144 -0.62 20.26 5.85
N VAL A 145 0.61 20.67 5.53
CA VAL A 145 1.81 20.28 6.28
C VAL A 145 1.72 20.72 7.74
N GLU A 146 1.31 21.96 8.00
CA GLU A 146 1.19 22.48 9.37
C GLU A 146 0.16 21.72 10.22
N SER A 147 -0.90 21.19 9.59
CA SER A 147 -1.91 20.39 10.28
C SER A 147 -1.36 19.05 10.81
N LEU A 148 -0.22 18.57 10.31
CA LEU A 148 0.44 17.37 10.83
C LEU A 148 0.89 17.52 12.29
N LYS A 149 1.02 18.75 12.81
CA LYS A 149 1.29 19.03 14.23
C LYS A 149 0.15 18.56 15.14
N GLY A 150 -1.06 18.45 14.61
CA GLY A 150 -2.23 17.95 15.34
C GLY A 150 -2.32 16.42 15.40
N VAL A 151 -1.53 15.70 14.61
CA VAL A 151 -1.62 14.24 14.50
C VAL A 151 -0.47 13.58 15.23
N VAL A 152 -0.79 12.81 16.28
CA VAL A 152 0.20 12.07 17.05
C VAL A 152 0.71 10.90 16.21
N PHE A 153 2.01 10.87 15.94
CA PHE A 153 2.68 9.71 15.35
C PHE A 153 2.83 8.60 16.40
N GLN A 154 3.44 8.96 17.53
CA GLN A 154 3.64 8.05 18.65
C GLN A 154 3.86 8.87 19.93
N LYS A 155 3.23 8.48 21.04
CA LYS A 155 3.16 9.28 22.29
C LYS A 155 4.50 9.86 22.79
N LYS A 156 5.61 9.14 22.62
CA LYS A 156 6.98 9.52 23.03
C LYS A 156 7.77 10.18 21.89
N LEU A 157 7.46 9.89 20.63
CA LEU A 157 8.16 10.47 19.46
C LEU A 157 7.54 11.78 18.98
N GLY A 158 6.28 12.03 19.34
CA GLY A 158 5.55 13.26 19.04
C GLY A 158 4.62 13.12 17.84
N THR A 159 4.66 14.11 16.96
CA THR A 159 3.67 14.33 15.89
C THR A 159 4.15 13.82 14.53
N LEU A 160 3.23 13.70 13.57
CA LEU A 160 3.59 13.42 12.17
C LEU A 160 4.40 14.54 11.54
N TYR A 161 4.26 15.79 12.00
CA TYR A 161 5.10 16.91 11.56
C TYR A 161 6.56 16.65 11.93
N GLU A 162 6.83 16.30 13.18
CA GLU A 162 8.18 16.03 13.65
C GLU A 162 8.77 14.77 12.99
N LYS A 163 7.92 13.80 12.63
CA LYS A 163 8.33 12.67 11.79
C LYS A 163 8.71 13.12 10.39
N MET A 164 7.89 13.96 9.75
CA MET A 164 8.18 14.53 8.44
C MET A 164 9.52 15.29 8.43
N GLU A 165 9.82 16.07 9.47
CA GLU A 165 11.12 16.76 9.59
C GLU A 165 12.30 15.78 9.62
N ARG A 166 12.21 14.72 10.43
CA ARG A 166 13.25 13.67 10.48
C ARG A 166 13.38 12.91 9.17
N ILE A 167 12.27 12.68 8.46
CA ILE A 167 12.27 12.09 7.11
C ILE A 167 13.01 13.02 6.13
N CYS A 168 12.78 14.34 6.18
CA CYS A 168 13.50 15.29 5.34
C CYS A 168 15.01 15.24 5.57
N ASP A 169 15.44 15.18 6.84
CA ASP A 169 16.86 15.08 7.19
C ASP A 169 17.50 13.79 6.67
N LEU A 170 16.83 12.65 6.87
CA LEU A 170 17.29 11.36 6.36
C LEU A 170 17.31 11.33 4.82
N ALA A 171 16.27 11.88 4.17
CA ALA A 171 16.19 11.96 2.72
C ALA A 171 17.32 12.82 2.15
N ARG A 172 17.69 13.93 2.81
CA ARG A 172 18.84 14.76 2.44
C ARG A 172 20.12 13.92 2.44
N ILE A 173 20.41 13.22 3.54
CA ILE A 173 21.60 12.38 3.65
C ILE A 173 21.62 11.30 2.56
N LEU A 174 20.52 10.55 2.42
CA LEU A 174 20.40 9.49 1.43
C LEU A 174 20.55 10.02 0.00
N SER A 175 20.01 11.20 -0.30
CA SER A 175 20.09 11.79 -1.64
C SER A 175 21.55 12.06 -2.06
N THR A 176 22.45 12.39 -1.13
CA THR A 176 23.88 12.60 -1.45
C THR A 176 24.59 11.34 -1.94
N HIS A 177 24.04 10.16 -1.67
CA HIS A 177 24.57 8.89 -2.12
C HIS A 177 23.78 8.29 -3.29
N ALA A 178 22.46 8.38 -3.21
CA ALA A 178 21.56 7.75 -4.16
C ALA A 178 21.28 8.60 -5.40
N CYS A 179 21.11 9.91 -5.24
CA CYS A 179 20.71 10.81 -6.31
C CYS A 179 21.17 12.27 -6.05
N PRO A 180 22.49 12.56 -6.11
CA PRO A 180 23.04 13.84 -5.64
C PRO A 180 22.45 15.07 -6.34
N ASP A 181 22.10 14.92 -7.62
CA ASP A 181 21.53 16.01 -8.43
C ASP A 181 20.05 16.32 -8.10
N LYS A 182 19.43 15.57 -7.18
CA LYS A 182 18.01 15.67 -6.83
C LYS A 182 17.77 16.00 -5.36
N GLU A 183 18.78 16.49 -4.63
CA GLU A 183 18.64 16.88 -3.22
C GLU A 183 17.46 17.86 -2.98
N PRO A 184 17.25 18.93 -3.79
CA PRO A 184 16.11 19.81 -3.61
C PRO A 184 14.75 19.09 -3.73
N GLN A 185 14.63 18.17 -4.69
CA GLN A 185 13.44 17.36 -4.88
C GLN A 185 13.24 16.36 -3.74
N ALA A 186 14.32 15.81 -3.17
CA ALA A 186 14.25 14.90 -2.03
C ALA A 186 13.73 15.62 -0.78
N LEU A 187 14.23 16.83 -0.52
CA LEU A 187 13.74 17.69 0.54
C LEU A 187 12.27 18.07 0.33
N ARG A 188 11.88 18.42 -0.90
CA ARG A 188 10.49 18.77 -1.22
C ARG A 188 9.55 17.58 -1.04
N ALA A 189 9.91 16.40 -1.55
CA ALA A 189 9.13 15.19 -1.41
C ALA A 189 9.04 14.75 0.06
N GLY A 190 10.14 14.80 0.81
CA GLY A 190 10.16 14.52 2.25
C GLY A 190 9.19 15.41 3.01
N ARG A 191 9.15 16.72 2.71
CA ARG A 191 8.26 17.68 3.38
C ARG A 191 6.78 17.38 3.15
N LEU A 192 6.43 16.91 1.96
CA LEU A 192 5.05 16.72 1.53
C LEU A 192 4.55 15.29 1.69
N CYS A 193 5.43 14.30 1.89
CA CYS A 193 5.08 12.87 1.77
C CYS A 193 3.98 12.38 2.74
N LYS A 194 3.78 13.08 3.87
CA LYS A 194 2.76 12.77 4.88
C LYS A 194 1.58 13.73 4.88
N ALA A 195 1.60 14.78 4.06
CA ALA A 195 0.62 15.86 4.12
C ALA A 195 -0.81 15.39 3.76
N ASP A 196 -0.94 14.31 3.00
CA ASP A 196 -2.26 13.76 2.67
C ASP A 196 -2.96 13.11 3.86
N LEU A 197 -2.24 12.72 4.93
CA LEU A 197 -2.81 12.07 6.12
C LEU A 197 -3.83 12.93 6.89
N VAL A 198 -3.89 14.23 6.62
CA VAL A 198 -4.85 15.19 7.23
C VAL A 198 -5.92 15.66 6.25
N THR A 199 -5.99 15.06 5.07
CA THR A 199 -7.02 15.34 4.06
C THR A 199 -8.31 14.60 4.38
N LEU A 200 -9.46 15.10 3.89
CA LEU A 200 -10.74 14.42 4.08
C LEU A 200 -10.75 13.07 3.36
N MET A 201 -10.13 13.00 2.19
CA MET A 201 -10.02 11.77 1.42
C MET A 201 -9.31 10.67 2.19
N VAL A 202 -8.13 10.94 2.75
CA VAL A 202 -7.36 9.90 3.47
C VAL A 202 -7.97 9.59 4.82
N TYR A 203 -8.70 10.52 5.43
CA TYR A 203 -9.50 10.21 6.61
C TYR A 203 -10.58 9.17 6.32
N GLU A 204 -11.28 9.28 5.17
CA GLU A 204 -12.32 8.31 4.78
C GLU A 204 -11.76 7.05 4.11
N PHE A 205 -10.62 7.16 3.41
CA PHE A 205 -9.93 6.07 2.70
C PHE A 205 -8.45 5.97 3.12
N PRO A 206 -8.14 5.52 4.35
CA PRO A 206 -6.77 5.44 4.86
C PRO A 206 -5.82 4.57 4.02
N GLU A 207 -6.36 3.62 3.26
CA GLU A 207 -5.63 2.73 2.36
C GLU A 207 -5.01 3.48 1.18
N LEU A 208 -5.49 4.69 0.86
CA LEU A 208 -5.00 5.50 -0.25
C LEU A 208 -3.95 6.53 0.16
N GLN A 209 -3.45 6.46 1.39
CA GLN A 209 -2.33 7.30 1.85
C GLN A 209 -1.09 7.13 0.95
N GLY A 210 -0.33 8.21 0.78
CA GLY A 210 0.75 8.32 -0.20
C GLY A 210 0.21 8.46 -1.63
N ILE A 211 -0.68 7.56 -2.06
CA ILE A 211 -1.28 7.58 -3.40
C ILE A 211 -2.00 8.91 -3.64
N MET A 212 -2.89 9.30 -2.73
CA MET A 212 -3.58 10.58 -2.80
C MET A 212 -2.62 11.76 -2.65
N GLY A 213 -1.59 11.64 -1.82
CA GLY A 213 -0.50 12.61 -1.75
C GLY A 213 0.13 12.90 -3.12
N GLY A 214 0.39 11.89 -3.95
CA GLY A 214 0.91 12.06 -5.31
C GLY A 214 -0.06 12.80 -6.24
N TYR A 215 -1.36 12.44 -6.20
CA TYR A 215 -2.39 13.13 -6.96
C TYR A 215 -2.54 14.60 -6.55
N TYR A 216 -2.51 14.88 -5.24
CA TYR A 216 -2.61 16.24 -4.71
C TYR A 216 -1.36 17.07 -4.99
N ALA A 217 -0.17 16.47 -4.93
CA ALA A 217 1.09 17.12 -5.33
C ALA A 217 1.03 17.54 -6.80
N THR A 218 0.59 16.63 -7.68
CA THR A 218 0.42 16.92 -9.11
C THR A 218 -0.58 18.06 -9.33
N HIS A 219 -1.74 18.02 -8.66
CA HIS A 219 -2.74 19.09 -8.74
C HIS A 219 -2.22 20.44 -8.20
N SER A 220 -1.35 20.42 -7.19
CA SER A 220 -0.73 21.62 -6.62
C SER A 220 0.40 22.19 -7.48
N GLY A 221 0.73 21.55 -8.61
CA GLY A 221 1.79 21.99 -9.53
C GLY A 221 3.21 21.60 -9.10
N GLU A 222 3.37 20.60 -8.22
CA GLU A 222 4.70 20.06 -7.89
C GLU A 222 5.35 19.37 -9.10
N GLU A 223 6.68 19.26 -9.07
CA GLU A 223 7.42 18.54 -10.11
C GLU A 223 6.94 17.07 -10.20
N PRO A 224 6.81 16.50 -11.43
CA PRO A 224 6.35 15.13 -11.60
C PRO A 224 7.16 14.10 -10.79
N THR A 225 8.47 14.31 -10.65
CA THR A 225 9.35 13.45 -9.85
C THR A 225 9.04 13.52 -8.35
N VAL A 226 8.68 14.69 -7.82
CA VAL A 226 8.28 14.89 -6.42
C VAL A 226 6.93 14.21 -6.18
N ALA A 227 5.95 14.43 -7.06
CA ALA A 227 4.64 13.80 -6.96
C ALA A 227 4.73 12.27 -7.01
N GLN A 228 5.54 11.72 -7.92
CA GLN A 228 5.80 10.28 -8.01
C GLN A 228 6.49 9.74 -6.75
N ALA A 229 7.48 10.45 -6.22
CA ALA A 229 8.16 10.03 -4.99
C ALA A 229 7.20 9.98 -3.79
N ILE A 230 6.30 10.96 -3.66
CA ILE A 230 5.23 10.95 -2.64
C ILE A 230 4.28 9.78 -2.86
N GLN A 231 3.90 9.49 -4.11
CA GLN A 231 3.00 8.38 -4.42
C GLN A 231 3.58 7.01 -4.04
N GLU A 232 4.90 6.83 -4.23
CA GLU A 232 5.58 5.54 -4.10
C GLU A 232 6.19 5.29 -2.71
N HIS A 233 6.32 6.29 -1.85
CA HIS A 233 7.19 6.19 -0.65
C HIS A 233 6.79 5.11 0.37
N TYR A 234 5.55 4.63 0.36
CA TYR A 234 5.17 3.51 1.24
C TYR A 234 5.69 2.16 0.73
N ARG A 235 6.07 2.06 -0.55
CA ARG A 235 6.53 0.81 -1.17
C ARG A 235 7.94 0.42 -0.71
N PRO A 236 8.24 -0.89 -0.58
CA PRO A 236 7.27 -1.99 -0.56
C PRO A 236 6.45 -1.95 0.74
N ALA A 237 5.13 -2.08 0.63
CA ALA A 237 4.20 -1.99 1.74
C ALA A 237 4.04 -3.33 2.50
N PHE A 238 4.28 -4.44 1.82
CA PHE A 238 4.24 -5.81 2.34
C PHE A 238 5.28 -6.69 1.66
N ALA A 239 5.49 -7.91 2.19
CA ALA A 239 6.46 -8.84 1.63
C ALA A 239 6.03 -9.29 0.23
N GLY A 240 6.89 -9.07 -0.76
CA GLY A 240 6.60 -9.37 -2.17
C GLY A 240 5.94 -8.21 -2.94
N ASP A 241 5.70 -7.06 -2.31
CA ASP A 241 5.35 -5.83 -3.02
C ASP A 241 6.58 -5.28 -3.75
N ASP A 242 6.35 -4.56 -4.85
CA ASP A 242 7.42 -3.98 -5.65
C ASP A 242 8.07 -2.78 -4.92
N PRO A 243 9.40 -2.62 -4.97
CA PRO A 243 10.04 -1.40 -4.49
C PRO A 243 9.63 -0.18 -5.34
N PRO A 244 9.84 1.05 -4.85
CA PRO A 244 9.57 2.27 -5.62
C PRO A 244 10.28 2.22 -6.98
N ALA A 245 9.56 2.54 -8.06
CA ALA A 245 10.10 2.55 -9.42
C ALA A 245 11.01 3.77 -9.66
N SER A 246 10.75 4.88 -8.98
CA SER A 246 11.60 6.07 -8.99
C SER A 246 12.70 6.03 -7.93
N GLU A 247 13.89 6.51 -8.29
CA GLU A 247 15.02 6.62 -7.36
C GLU A 247 14.72 7.58 -6.21
N LEU A 248 13.99 8.67 -6.50
CA LEU A 248 13.55 9.62 -5.48
C LEU A 248 12.52 8.99 -4.53
N GLY A 249 11.57 8.22 -5.05
CA GLY A 249 10.63 7.46 -4.23
C GLY A 249 11.34 6.45 -3.32
N ALA A 250 12.39 5.79 -3.82
CA ALA A 250 13.23 4.90 -3.02
C ALA A 250 13.93 5.63 -1.87
N VAL A 251 14.43 6.86 -2.10
CA VAL A 251 15.05 7.68 -1.05
C VAL A 251 14.04 8.01 0.06
N ILE A 252 12.84 8.48 -0.30
CA ILE A 252 11.81 8.83 0.68
C ILE A 252 11.30 7.58 1.42
N ALA A 253 11.14 6.45 0.71
CA ALA A 253 10.72 5.19 1.30
C ALA A 253 11.71 4.68 2.36
N VAL A 254 13.02 4.72 2.05
CA VAL A 254 14.05 4.33 3.02
C VAL A 254 14.08 5.29 4.20
N ALA A 255 14.02 6.60 3.96
CA ALA A 255 13.99 7.60 5.03
C ALA A 255 12.81 7.40 6.00
N ASP A 256 11.60 7.17 5.49
CA ASP A 256 10.40 6.95 6.31
C ASP A 256 10.43 5.64 7.10
N LYS A 257 10.85 4.55 6.46
CA LYS A 257 11.00 3.23 7.10
C LYS A 257 12.07 3.28 8.18
N LEU A 258 13.21 3.91 7.90
CA LEU A 258 14.33 4.03 8.83
C LEU A 258 13.97 4.92 10.03
N ASP A 259 13.32 6.08 9.81
CA ASP A 259 12.80 6.92 10.89
C ASP A 259 11.92 6.13 11.86
N THR A 260 11.01 5.30 11.32
CA THR A 260 10.12 4.48 12.14
C THR A 260 10.91 3.46 12.97
N ILE A 261 11.89 2.79 12.37
CA ILE A 261 12.75 1.81 13.06
C ILE A 261 13.54 2.48 14.20
N LEU A 262 14.28 3.54 13.88
CA LEU A 262 15.13 4.26 14.84
C LEU A 262 14.30 4.84 15.97
N GLY A 263 13.19 5.49 15.65
CA GLY A 263 12.30 6.09 16.64
C GLY A 263 11.68 5.05 17.58
N CYS A 264 11.09 3.99 17.04
CA CYS A 264 10.44 2.96 17.85
C CYS A 264 11.42 2.23 18.76
N ILE A 265 12.57 1.77 18.24
CA ILE A 265 13.61 1.15 19.05
C ILE A 265 14.12 2.15 20.10
N GLY A 266 14.38 3.40 19.71
CA GLY A 266 14.85 4.45 20.61
C GLY A 266 13.95 4.73 21.80
N VAL A 267 12.64 4.50 21.68
CA VAL A 267 11.69 4.65 22.80
C VAL A 267 11.36 3.35 23.55
N GLY A 268 12.09 2.27 23.23
CA GLY A 268 12.02 0.96 23.85
C GLY A 268 10.98 0.01 23.24
N LEU A 269 10.50 0.28 22.02
CA LEU A 269 9.56 -0.58 21.29
C LEU A 269 10.33 -1.52 20.36
N ILE A 270 11.06 -2.45 20.96
CA ILE A 270 11.83 -3.47 20.25
C ILE A 270 10.88 -4.58 19.82
N PRO A 271 10.90 -5.02 18.54
CA PRO A 271 10.00 -6.07 18.08
C PRO A 271 10.35 -7.40 18.75
N SER A 272 9.33 -8.19 19.09
CA SER A 272 9.51 -9.53 19.66
C SER A 272 9.06 -10.61 18.67
N GLY A 273 9.30 -11.88 19.01
CA GLY A 273 8.87 -13.01 18.18
C GLY A 273 7.36 -12.97 17.87
N SER A 274 6.54 -12.64 18.88
CA SER A 274 5.08 -12.63 18.81
C SER A 274 4.46 -11.29 18.44
N GLU A 275 5.17 -10.17 18.60
CA GLU A 275 4.60 -8.83 18.42
C GLU A 275 5.53 -7.87 17.67
N ASP A 276 4.98 -7.22 16.65
CA ASP A 276 5.61 -6.12 15.92
C ASP A 276 4.56 -5.06 15.53
N PRO A 277 4.08 -4.27 16.50
CA PRO A 277 2.93 -3.37 16.31
C PRO A 277 3.21 -2.21 15.33
N TYR A 278 4.48 -1.85 15.11
CA TYR A 278 4.88 -0.78 14.19
C TYR A 278 5.50 -1.32 12.88
N GLY A 279 5.47 -2.65 12.68
CA GLY A 279 5.96 -3.28 11.46
C GLY A 279 7.46 -3.09 11.22
N LEU A 280 8.28 -3.03 12.27
CA LEU A 280 9.72 -2.78 12.18
C LEU A 280 10.45 -3.86 11.36
N ARG A 281 10.06 -5.13 11.51
CA ARG A 281 10.59 -6.24 10.71
C ARG A 281 10.26 -6.08 9.23
N ARG A 282 9.06 -5.59 8.93
CA ARG A 282 8.60 -5.32 7.57
C ARG A 282 9.33 -4.13 6.96
N ASN A 283 9.50 -3.06 7.74
CA ASN A 283 10.24 -1.87 7.31
C ASN A 283 11.71 -2.20 7.02
N ALA A 284 12.37 -2.98 7.87
CA ALA A 284 13.76 -3.41 7.66
C ALA A 284 13.89 -4.27 6.39
N LEU A 285 12.98 -5.22 6.18
CA LEU A 285 12.94 -6.00 4.94
C LEU A 285 12.72 -5.11 3.70
N GLY A 286 11.82 -4.13 3.79
CA GLY A 286 11.57 -3.19 2.70
C GLY A 286 12.79 -2.34 2.35
N ILE A 287 13.57 -1.89 3.35
CA ILE A 287 14.83 -1.17 3.11
C ILE A 287 15.84 -2.09 2.41
N ILE A 288 16.00 -3.34 2.87
CA ILE A 288 16.88 -4.34 2.24
C ILE A 288 16.50 -4.54 0.77
N GLN A 289 15.21 -4.75 0.48
CA GLN A 289 14.72 -4.92 -0.89
C GLN A 289 15.02 -3.70 -1.76
N ILE A 290 14.85 -2.49 -1.24
CA ILE A 290 15.16 -1.26 -1.96
C ILE A 290 16.67 -1.17 -2.27
N PHE A 291 17.52 -1.47 -1.29
CA PHE A 291 18.98 -1.41 -1.46
C PHE A 291 19.46 -2.40 -2.51
N LEU A 292 18.98 -3.65 -2.45
CA LEU A 292 19.30 -4.69 -3.43
C LEU A 292 18.77 -4.34 -4.82
N HIS A 293 17.52 -3.91 -4.93
CA HIS A 293 16.92 -3.53 -6.21
C HIS A 293 17.63 -2.33 -6.86
N ARG A 294 18.12 -1.38 -6.06
CA ARG A 294 18.84 -0.20 -6.55
C ARG A 294 20.34 -0.40 -6.72
N GLY A 295 20.91 -1.46 -6.15
CA GLY A 295 22.35 -1.66 -6.10
C GLY A 295 23.07 -0.58 -5.29
N TRP A 296 22.43 -0.03 -4.25
CA TRP A 296 23.00 1.05 -3.44
C TRP A 296 24.10 0.54 -2.51
N GLN A 297 25.33 1.02 -2.74
CA GLN A 297 26.49 0.78 -1.88
C GLN A 297 26.58 1.85 -0.79
N VAL A 298 25.58 1.90 0.09
CA VAL A 298 25.48 2.86 1.18
C VAL A 298 25.70 2.15 2.52
N SER A 299 26.61 2.69 3.34
CA SER A 299 26.87 2.18 4.70
C SER A 299 25.63 2.31 5.57
N LEU A 300 25.09 1.16 5.99
CA LEU A 300 23.95 1.08 6.90
C LEU A 300 24.33 1.66 8.26
N ASP A 301 25.55 1.39 8.74
CA ASP A 301 26.04 1.93 10.01
C ASP A 301 26.01 3.46 10.01
N ASN A 302 26.53 4.09 8.95
CA ASN A 302 26.57 5.54 8.84
C ASN A 302 25.15 6.13 8.75
N LEU A 303 24.25 5.49 7.99
CA LEU A 303 22.85 5.94 7.92
C LEU A 303 22.14 5.87 9.27
N VAL A 304 22.38 4.81 10.05
CA VAL A 304 21.84 4.66 11.39
C VAL A 304 22.41 5.74 12.32
N GLU A 305 23.71 5.98 12.28
CA GLU A 305 24.36 7.02 13.10
C GLU A 305 23.84 8.42 12.79
N GLU A 306 23.76 8.80 11.51
CA GLU A 306 23.23 10.10 11.12
C GLU A 306 21.73 10.24 11.44
N GLY A 307 20.95 9.17 11.26
CA GLY A 307 19.55 9.14 11.65
C GLY A 307 19.33 9.28 13.16
N LEU A 308 20.22 8.71 13.99
CA LEU A 308 20.15 8.89 15.44
C LEU A 308 20.48 10.32 15.88
N ARG A 309 21.35 11.03 15.15
CA ARG A 309 21.64 12.44 15.43
C ARG A 309 20.42 13.35 15.23
N SER A 310 19.53 13.03 14.28
CA SER A 310 18.30 13.82 14.03
C SER A 310 17.16 13.54 15.01
N MET A 311 17.23 12.45 15.79
CA MET A 311 16.18 12.06 16.73
C MET A 311 16.17 12.86 18.05
N GLY A 312 17.22 13.63 18.32
CA GLY A 312 17.31 14.53 19.47
C GLY A 312 17.11 13.86 20.83
N SER A 313 16.60 14.61 21.81
CA SER A 313 16.48 14.17 23.22
C SER A 313 15.25 13.30 23.53
N LYS A 314 14.48 12.87 22.53
CA LYS A 314 13.24 12.11 22.73
C LYS A 314 13.46 10.61 22.91
N ILE A 315 14.64 10.14 22.52
CA ILE A 315 15.08 8.77 22.66
C ILE A 315 15.36 8.45 24.14
N LYS A 316 15.02 7.23 24.57
CA LYS A 316 15.25 6.73 25.93
C LYS A 316 16.49 5.84 26.07
N LEU A 317 16.78 5.05 25.04
CA LEU A 317 17.95 4.18 25.02
C LEU A 317 19.19 4.98 24.61
N ASP A 318 20.38 4.53 24.99
CA ASP A 318 21.60 5.15 24.48
C ASP A 318 21.79 4.82 22.98
N PRO A 319 22.44 5.72 22.20
CA PRO A 319 22.61 5.53 20.75
C PRO A 319 23.26 4.20 20.36
N GLU A 320 24.20 3.69 21.17
CA GLU A 320 24.91 2.45 20.89
C GLU A 320 23.99 1.23 21.03
N THR A 321 23.19 1.18 22.10
CA THR A 321 22.17 0.14 22.27
C THR A 321 21.16 0.15 21.12
N ILE A 322 20.76 1.33 20.63
CA ILE A 322 19.82 1.43 19.51
C ILE A 322 20.47 0.92 18.23
N LYS A 323 21.69 1.37 17.93
CA LYS A 323 22.46 0.88 16.78
C LYS A 323 22.53 -0.64 16.80
N ASN A 324 22.92 -1.24 17.92
CA ASN A 324 23.02 -2.70 18.04
C ASN A 324 21.68 -3.42 17.75
N HIS A 325 20.56 -2.94 18.31
CA HIS A 325 19.25 -3.52 18.01
C HIS A 325 18.81 -3.34 16.55
N VAL A 326 19.15 -2.20 15.94
CA VAL A 326 18.86 -1.96 14.52
C VAL A 326 19.67 -2.92 13.65
N MET A 327 20.98 -3.02 13.88
CA MET A 327 21.86 -3.92 13.11
C MET A 327 21.46 -5.38 13.28
N GLU A 328 21.08 -5.81 14.48
CA GLU A 328 20.53 -7.14 14.73
C GLU A 328 19.24 -7.38 13.94
N LEU A 329 18.32 -6.42 13.95
CA LEU A 329 17.06 -6.49 13.19
C LEU A 329 17.33 -6.67 11.68
N PHE A 330 18.22 -5.84 11.12
CA PHE A 330 18.60 -5.92 9.71
C PHE A 330 19.29 -7.25 9.37
N SER A 331 20.24 -7.70 10.18
CA SER A 331 20.93 -8.99 10.00
C SER A 331 19.95 -10.16 10.01
N GLN A 332 19.03 -10.20 10.98
CA GLN A 332 17.99 -11.24 11.04
C GLN A 332 17.06 -11.21 9.81
N ARG A 333 16.68 -10.02 9.33
CA ARG A 333 15.82 -9.90 8.13
C ARG A 333 16.56 -10.27 6.85
N TYR A 334 17.81 -9.87 6.72
CA TYR A 334 18.63 -10.22 5.55
C TYR A 334 18.90 -11.72 5.49
N LYS A 335 19.15 -12.37 6.64
CA LYS A 335 19.19 -13.84 6.74
C LYS A 335 17.91 -14.49 6.21
N THR A 336 16.73 -14.02 6.64
CA THR A 336 15.44 -14.55 6.15
C THR A 336 15.26 -14.33 4.64
N TYR A 337 15.71 -13.18 4.14
CA TYR A 337 15.67 -12.88 2.70
C TYR A 337 16.54 -13.84 1.90
N LEU A 338 17.81 -14.03 2.28
CA LEU A 338 18.74 -14.93 1.60
C LEU A 338 18.29 -16.41 1.66
N ASP A 339 17.70 -16.83 2.78
CA ASP A 339 17.13 -18.16 2.92
C ASP A 339 15.97 -18.37 1.93
N ALA A 340 15.11 -17.36 1.76
CA ALA A 340 14.02 -17.39 0.78
C ALA A 340 14.51 -17.41 -0.68
N GLU A 341 15.65 -16.79 -0.97
CA GLU A 341 16.34 -16.87 -2.28
C GLU A 341 17.03 -18.24 -2.51
N GLY A 342 17.10 -19.10 -1.49
CA GLY A 342 17.62 -20.46 -1.59
C GLY A 342 19.13 -20.59 -1.37
N PHE A 343 19.79 -19.61 -0.75
CA PHE A 343 21.20 -19.70 -0.39
C PHE A 343 21.43 -20.71 0.76
N PRO A 344 22.55 -21.45 0.79
CA PRO A 344 22.86 -22.37 1.88
C PRO A 344 23.04 -21.66 3.23
N TYR A 345 22.48 -22.23 4.30
CA TYR A 345 22.47 -21.60 5.63
C TYR A 345 23.87 -21.31 6.19
N ASP A 346 24.85 -22.18 5.90
CA ASP A 346 26.24 -22.06 6.34
C ASP A 346 26.97 -20.92 5.63
N ALA A 347 26.67 -20.72 4.35
CA ALA A 347 27.17 -19.59 3.57
C ALA A 347 26.60 -18.27 4.09
N ILE A 348 25.30 -18.23 4.37
CA ILE A 348 24.62 -17.05 4.95
C ILE A 348 25.25 -16.71 6.30
N ASP A 349 25.37 -17.68 7.21
CA ASP A 349 25.95 -17.46 8.54
C ASP A 349 27.41 -17.02 8.47
N CYS A 350 28.18 -17.55 7.51
CA CYS A 350 29.56 -17.14 7.28
C CYS A 350 29.66 -15.65 6.88
N VAL A 351 28.86 -15.21 5.91
CA VAL A 351 28.88 -13.81 5.44
C VAL A 351 28.36 -12.87 6.52
N LEU A 352 27.26 -13.20 7.20
CA LEU A 352 26.70 -12.33 8.23
C LEU A 352 27.59 -12.23 9.48
N SER A 353 28.48 -13.20 9.70
CA SER A 353 29.45 -13.15 10.81
C SER A 353 30.49 -12.02 10.68
N THR A 354 30.70 -11.47 9.48
CA THR A 354 31.61 -10.34 9.27
C THR A 354 30.99 -8.97 9.56
N GLY A 355 29.70 -8.93 9.92
CA GLY A 355 28.92 -7.70 10.06
C GLY A 355 28.18 -7.33 8.78
N LEU A 356 27.15 -6.48 8.91
CA LEU A 356 26.27 -6.05 7.82
C LEU A 356 26.34 -4.52 7.68
N ASP A 357 27.37 -4.00 7.01
CA ASP A 357 27.44 -2.56 6.71
C ASP A 357 26.97 -2.23 5.29
N SER A 358 27.33 -3.06 4.30
CA SER A 358 26.77 -3.00 2.94
C SER A 358 25.80 -4.17 2.73
N ILE A 359 24.63 -3.87 2.17
CA ILE A 359 23.57 -4.85 1.87
C ILE A 359 23.78 -5.52 0.50
N VAL A 360 24.45 -4.83 -0.44
CA VAL A 360 24.56 -5.20 -1.86
C VAL A 360 25.84 -5.96 -2.16
#